data_AF-A0A1R3G5U9-F1
#
_entry.id   AF-A0A1R3G5U9-F1
#
_cell.length_a   1.000
_cell.length_b   1.000
_cell.length_c   1.000
_cell.angle_alpha   90.00
_cell.angle_beta   90.00
_cell.angle_gamma   90.00
#
_symmetry.space_group_name_H-M   'P 1'
#
loop_
_entity.id
_entity.type
_entity.pdbx_description
1 polymer ?
#
loop_
_entity_poly.entity_id
_entity_poly.type
_entity_poly.pdbx_seq_one_letter_code
_entity_poly.pdbx_strand_id
1 'polypeptide(L)'
;MSLVANEDFQHILRVLNTNVDGKQKIMFALTSIKGIGRRFANIVCKKADVDMNKRNHRGLRHYWGLRVRGQHTKTTGRRGKTVGVSKKR
;
A
#
# COMPACT_ATOMS: atom_id res chain seq x y z
N MET A 1 -7.17 -13.80 9.67
CA MET A 1 -6.38 -12.67 10.18
C MET A 1 -5.56 -13.20 11.35
N SER A 2 -4.30 -13.56 11.14
CA SER A 2 -3.44 -14.01 12.25
C SER A 2 -3.15 -12.82 13.16
N LEU A 3 -3.33 -13.02 14.47
CA LEU A 3 -3.02 -12.05 15.53
C LEU A 3 -1.51 -11.85 15.73
N VAL A 4 -0.70 -12.73 15.14
CA VAL A 4 0.75 -12.71 15.21
C VAL A 4 1.28 -12.09 13.92
N ALA A 5 2.07 -11.02 14.04
CA ALA A 5 2.89 -10.55 12.94
C ALA A 5 3.85 -11.69 12.56
N ASN A 6 3.76 -12.20 11.32
CA ASN A 6 4.69 -13.23 10.85
C ASN A 6 6.12 -12.76 11.14
N GLU A 7 6.89 -13.61 11.83
CA GLU A 7 8.23 -13.26 12.35
C GLU A 7 9.21 -12.89 11.23
N ASP A 8 8.95 -13.33 9.98
CA ASP A 8 9.77 -13.08 8.80
C ASP A 8 9.17 -12.07 7.81
N PHE A 9 8.91 -10.83 8.26
CA PHE A 9 8.48 -9.78 7.34
C PHE A 9 9.65 -9.20 6.52
N GLN A 10 9.75 -9.61 5.26
CA GLN A 10 10.74 -9.08 4.32
C GLN A 10 10.38 -7.65 3.86
N HIS A 11 11.26 -6.71 4.21
CA HIS A 11 11.06 -5.29 3.91
C HIS A 11 11.36 -4.94 2.44
N ILE A 12 12.32 -5.62 1.83
CA ILE A 12 12.74 -5.41 0.44
C ILE A 12 12.77 -6.77 -0.24
N LEU A 13 12.08 -6.89 -1.38
CA LEU A 13 12.13 -8.07 -2.23
C LEU A 13 12.86 -7.73 -3.53
N ARG A 14 13.77 -8.59 -3.98
CA ARG A 14 14.44 -8.44 -5.27
C ARG A 14 13.72 -9.30 -6.29
N VAL A 15 13.11 -8.66 -7.29
CA VAL A 15 12.37 -9.34 -8.37
C VAL A 15 12.78 -8.75 -9.70
N LEU A 16 13.22 -9.58 -10.65
CA LEU A 16 13.62 -9.16 -12.00
C LEU A 16 14.60 -7.97 -12.00
N ASN A 17 15.67 -8.04 -11.21
CA ASN A 17 16.66 -6.96 -11.05
C ASN A 17 16.08 -5.61 -10.56
N THR A 18 14.89 -5.60 -9.98
CA THR A 18 14.28 -4.43 -9.35
C THR A 18 14.05 -4.65 -7.86
N ASN A 19 14.17 -3.57 -7.07
CA ASN A 19 13.90 -3.59 -5.64
C ASN A 19 12.41 -3.25 -5.43
N VAL A 20 11.66 -4.21 -4.92
CA VAL A 20 10.22 -4.11 -4.65
C VAL A 20 10.02 -3.88 -3.15
N ASP A 21 9.25 -2.86 -2.79
CA ASP A 21 8.95 -2.51 -1.40
C ASP A 21 7.90 -3.47 -0.82
N GLY A 22 8.31 -4.33 0.12
CA GLY A 22 7.45 -5.31 0.80
C GLY A 22 6.41 -4.67 1.70
N LYS A 23 6.60 -3.38 2.03
CA LYS A 23 5.59 -2.60 2.73
C LYS A 23 4.42 -2.31 1.79
N GLN A 24 4.59 -2.16 0.48
CA GLN A 24 3.45 -1.82 -0.39
C GLN A 24 2.53 -3.02 -0.65
N LYS A 25 1.24 -2.74 -0.90
CA LYS A 25 0.33 -3.81 -1.33
C LYS A 25 0.86 -4.41 -2.64
N ILE A 26 0.70 -5.72 -2.79
CA ILE A 26 1.24 -6.51 -3.91
C ILE A 26 0.92 -5.87 -5.27
N MET A 27 -0.31 -5.39 -5.48
CA MET A 27 -0.70 -4.75 -6.74
C MET A 27 0.08 -3.48 -7.08
N PHE A 28 0.46 -2.69 -6.07
CA PHE A 28 1.27 -1.47 -6.27
C PHE A 28 2.75 -1.82 -6.30
N ALA A 29 3.17 -2.78 -5.47
CA ALA A 29 4.54 -3.27 -5.42
C ALA A 29 4.99 -3.80 -6.79
N LEU A 30 4.15 -4.58 -7.48
CA LEU A 30 4.44 -5.10 -8.82
C LEU A 30 4.57 -4.02 -9.90
N THR A 31 3.98 -2.84 -9.71
CA THR A 31 4.13 -1.73 -10.68
C THR A 31 5.49 -1.04 -10.65
N SER A 32 6.34 -1.36 -9.67
CA SER A 32 7.74 -0.90 -9.66
C SER A 32 8.60 -1.61 -10.71
N ILE A 33 8.15 -2.75 -11.22
CA ILE A 33 8.80 -3.50 -12.29
C ILE A 33 8.47 -2.83 -13.62
N LYS A 34 9.50 -2.45 -14.39
CA LYS A 34 9.32 -1.82 -15.71
C LYS A 34 8.55 -2.76 -16.64
N GLY A 35 7.46 -2.25 -17.23
CA GLY A 35 6.57 -3.01 -18.11
C GLY A 35 5.31 -3.59 -17.43
N ILE A 36 5.23 -3.57 -16.09
CA ILE A 36 4.04 -4.03 -15.36
C ILE A 36 3.18 -2.83 -14.94
N GLY A 37 2.07 -2.64 -15.66
CA GLY A 37 1.06 -1.64 -15.31
C GLY A 37 0.03 -2.15 -14.28
N ARG A 38 -0.81 -1.24 -13.75
CA ARG A 38 -1.87 -1.58 -12.78
C ARG A 38 -2.84 -2.66 -13.29
N ARG A 39 -3.19 -2.64 -14.58
CA ARG A 39 -4.06 -3.66 -15.19
C ARG A 39 -3.39 -5.03 -15.22
N PHE A 40 -2.12 -5.08 -15.62
CA PHE A 40 -1.37 -6.33 -15.70
C PHE A 40 -1.15 -6.93 -14.31
N ALA A 41 -0.73 -6.11 -13.34
CA ALA A 41 -0.57 -6.54 -11.95
C ALA A 41 -1.85 -7.14 -11.35
N ASN A 42 -3.01 -6.55 -11.63
CA ASN A 42 -4.30 -7.07 -11.14
C ASN A 42 -4.64 -8.44 -11.75
N ILE A 43 -4.36 -8.64 -13.04
CA ILE A 43 -4.64 -9.91 -13.72
C ILE A 43 -3.71 -11.01 -13.19
N VAL A 44 -2.42 -10.70 -13.00
CA VAL A 44 -1.43 -11.62 -12.46
C VAL A 44 -1.78 -12.03 -11.02
N CYS A 45 -2.12 -11.06 -10.15
CA CYS A 45 -2.51 -11.37 -8.77
C CYS A 45 -3.76 -12.26 -8.69
N LYS A 46 -4.71 -12.08 -9.62
CA LYS A 46 -5.91 -12.91 -9.72
C LYS A 46 -5.62 -14.32 -10.25
N LYS A 47 -4.73 -14.45 -11.23
CA LYS A 47 -4.32 -15.76 -11.76
C LYS A 47 -3.44 -16.54 -10.79
N ALA A 48 -2.70 -15.85 -9.93
CA ALA A 48 -1.83 -16.45 -8.92
C ALA A 48 -2.54 -16.71 -7.58
N ASP A 49 -3.85 -16.47 -7.49
CA ASP A 49 -4.69 -16.63 -6.29
C ASP A 49 -4.11 -15.93 -5.04
N VAL A 50 -3.47 -14.76 -5.23
CA VAL A 50 -2.84 -14.00 -4.15
C VAL A 50 -3.79 -12.92 -3.62
N ASP A 51 -4.01 -12.90 -2.30
CA ASP A 51 -4.82 -11.87 -1.67
C ASP A 51 -4.15 -10.47 -1.73
N MET A 52 -4.90 -9.52 -2.30
CA MET A 52 -4.47 -8.14 -2.58
C MET A 52 -4.47 -7.24 -1.33
N ASN A 53 -4.86 -7.76 -0.16
CA ASN A 53 -5.16 -6.97 1.03
C ASN A 53 -4.11 -6.97 2.15
N LYS A 54 -2.95 -7.64 2.02
CA LYS A 54 -1.84 -7.51 2.98
C LYS A 54 -1.39 -6.03 3.10
N ARG A 55 -1.35 -5.47 4.32
CA ARG A 55 -1.51 -4.01 4.61
C ARG A 55 -0.29 -3.35 5.25
N ASN A 56 -0.17 -2.04 5.00
CA ASN A 56 0.93 -1.13 5.39
C ASN A 56 0.46 0.14 6.10
N HIS A 57 1.37 0.82 6.82
CA HIS A 57 1.19 2.07 7.58
C HIS A 57 0.43 3.18 6.83
N ARG A 58 0.61 3.28 5.51
CA ARG A 58 -0.12 4.22 4.64
C ARG A 58 -1.65 3.98 4.68
N GLY A 59 -2.08 2.73 4.78
CA GLY A 59 -3.47 2.33 4.93
C GLY A 59 -4.03 2.61 6.34
N LEU A 60 -3.22 2.48 7.38
CA LEU A 60 -3.61 2.83 8.75
C LEU A 60 -3.83 4.34 8.90
N ARG A 61 -2.95 5.16 8.32
CA ARG A 61 -3.13 6.63 8.32
C ARG A 61 -4.37 7.08 7.55
N HIS A 62 -4.71 6.39 6.45
CA HIS A 62 -5.98 6.62 5.75
C HIS A 62 -7.20 6.22 6.60
N TYR A 63 -7.11 5.12 7.35
CA TYR A 63 -8.19 4.67 8.26
C TYR A 63 -8.43 5.64 9.42
N TRP A 64 -7.35 6.16 10.03
CA TRP A 64 -7.41 7.18 11.09
C TRP A 64 -7.62 8.62 10.57
N GLY A 65 -7.76 8.84 9.26
CA GLY A 65 -8.00 10.16 8.67
C GLY A 65 -6.82 11.14 8.75
N LEU A 66 -5.61 10.62 8.95
CA LEU A 66 -4.38 11.41 9.11
C LEU A 66 -3.71 11.69 7.76
N ARG A 67 -3.03 12.84 7.66
CA ARG A 67 -2.34 13.29 6.43
C ARG A 67 -1.20 12.38 6.05
N VAL A 68 -1.26 11.79 4.86
CA VAL A 68 -0.39 10.66 4.48
C VAL A 68 0.97 11.08 3.88
N ARG A 69 1.13 12.34 3.45
CA ARG A 69 2.30 12.83 2.68
C ARG A 69 3.42 13.48 3.52
N GLY A 70 3.46 13.21 4.84
CA GLY A 70 4.52 13.74 5.71
C GLY A 70 4.40 15.22 6.08
N GLN A 71 3.21 15.82 5.95
CA GLN A 71 2.94 17.19 6.38
C GLN A 71 2.97 17.30 7.92
N HIS A 72 3.46 18.42 8.46
CA HIS A 72 3.42 18.70 9.90
C HIS A 72 1.98 18.94 10.39
N THR A 73 1.47 18.04 11.24
CA THR A 73 0.09 18.06 11.74
C THR A 73 -0.10 18.76 13.08
N LYS A 74 0.95 19.39 13.63
CA LYS A 74 0.91 20.07 14.95
C LYS A 74 0.03 21.31 14.91
N THR A 75 0.19 22.17 13.91
CA THR A 75 -0.53 23.45 13.76
C THR A 75 -1.52 23.47 12.59
N THR A 76 -1.36 22.57 11.60
CA THR A 76 -2.20 22.55 10.38
C THR A 76 -3.22 21.40 10.39
N GLY A 77 -4.36 21.58 9.70
CA GLY A 77 -5.42 20.56 9.60
C GLY A 77 -6.41 20.51 10.78
N ARG A 78 -6.55 21.62 11.53
CA ARG A 78 -7.45 21.74 12.68
C ARG A 78 -8.94 21.94 12.32
N ARG A 79 -9.23 22.38 11.09
CA ARG A 79 -10.60 22.48 10.55
C ARG A 79 -10.74 21.49 9.38
N GLY A 80 -11.58 20.47 9.57
CA GLY A 80 -11.94 19.46 8.57
C GLY A 80 -11.00 18.25 8.48
N LYS A 81 -11.56 17.07 8.14
CA LYS A 81 -10.77 15.87 7.80
C LYS A 81 -10.06 16.13 6.45
N THR A 82 -8.78 15.77 6.32
CA THR A 82 -8.11 15.81 5.01
C THR A 82 -8.61 14.66 4.16
N VAL A 83 -9.76 14.83 3.53
CA VAL A 83 -10.27 13.88 2.54
C VAL A 83 -9.71 14.31 1.19
N GLY A 84 -8.64 13.66 0.72
CA GLY A 84 -8.04 13.99 -0.57
C GLY A 84 -9.03 13.80 -1.72
N VAL A 85 -9.70 12.65 -1.77
CA VAL A 85 -10.74 12.28 -2.75
C VAL A 85 -11.72 11.31 -2.06
N SER A 86 -13.04 11.54 -2.20
CA SER A 86 -14.10 10.61 -1.80
C SER A 86 -14.49 9.71 -2.99
N LYS A 87 -14.90 8.47 -2.72
CA LYS A 87 -15.53 7.61 -3.71
C LYS A 87 -16.83 7.09 -3.13
N LYS A 88 -17.95 7.29 -3.85
CA LYS A 88 -19.22 6.59 -3.60
C LYS A 88 -18.94 5.10 -3.85
N ARG A 89 -19.05 4.30 -2.81
CA ARG A 89 -18.59 2.93 -2.71
C ARG A 89 -19.71 2.06 -2.19
#